data_AF-A0A3M1YNK6-F1
#
_entry.id   AF-A0A3M1YNK6-F1
#
_cell.length_a   1.000
_cell.length_b   1.000
_cell.length_c   1.000
_cell.angle_alpha   90.00
_cell.angle_beta   90.00
_cell.angle_gamma   90.00
#
_symmetry.space_group_name_H-M   'P 1'
#
loop_
_entity.id
_entity.type
_entity.pdbx_description
1 polymer ?
#
loop_
_entity_poly.entity_id
_entity_poly.type
_entity_poly.pdbx_seq_one_letter_code
_entity_poly.pdbx_strand_id
1 'polypeptide(L)'
;MTNLFNEFQGVSKPEWLEKVLKDLKGRPLEALDWHIGEQLTQSPFAHPDDWPEPPPPLLNDAPANNWLKGVHLSVEDPVAANTMALYLLEHGATALSFDFKNAPDPHFADTLFQNINPEWIYTHFEFPPEFYQTGIKAFADFILKKHYDPSK
;
A
#
# COMPACT_ATOMS: atom_id res chain seq x y z
N MET A 1 18.53 -24.46 -18.38
CA MET A 1 18.81 -23.99 -17.01
C MET A 1 20.08 -24.68 -16.55
N THR A 2 21.06 -23.92 -16.09
CA THR A 2 22.30 -24.45 -15.53
C THR A 2 22.00 -25.01 -14.14
N ASN A 3 22.26 -26.30 -13.92
CA ASN A 3 21.97 -26.95 -12.65
C ASN A 3 23.13 -26.70 -11.69
N LEU A 4 22.95 -25.71 -10.81
CA LEU A 4 23.95 -25.31 -9.82
C LEU A 4 23.94 -26.31 -8.64
N PHE A 5 25.10 -26.51 -8.00
CA PHE A 5 25.27 -27.33 -6.78
C PHE A 5 25.18 -28.86 -6.91
N ASN A 6 25.17 -29.43 -8.12
CA ASN A 6 25.15 -30.89 -8.34
C ASN A 6 26.33 -31.66 -7.72
N GLU A 7 27.44 -30.99 -7.44
CA GLU A 7 28.62 -31.60 -6.82
C GLU A 7 28.46 -31.82 -5.31
N PHE A 8 27.41 -31.27 -4.70
CA PHE A 8 27.12 -31.36 -3.27
C PHE A 8 25.89 -32.22 -3.01
N GLN A 9 25.92 -33.00 -1.95
CA GLN A 9 24.72 -33.65 -1.45
C GLN A 9 23.80 -32.58 -0.82
N GLY A 10 22.51 -32.66 -1.11
CA GLY A 10 21.51 -31.82 -0.45
C GLY A 10 21.51 -32.10 1.05
N VAL A 11 21.41 -31.05 1.86
CA VAL A 11 21.35 -31.14 3.32
C VAL A 11 19.88 -31.06 3.73
N SER A 12 19.45 -32.00 4.58
CA SER A 12 18.10 -32.00 5.13
C SER A 12 17.94 -30.96 6.25
N LYS A 13 16.70 -30.54 6.53
CA LYS A 13 16.41 -29.62 7.63
C LYS A 13 16.99 -30.09 8.98
N PRO A 14 16.85 -31.37 9.39
CA PRO A 14 17.41 -31.84 10.66
C PRO A 14 18.94 -31.75 10.72
N GLU A 15 19.65 -32.16 9.67
CA GLU A 15 21.12 -32.08 9.60
C GLU A 15 21.60 -30.62 9.70
N TRP A 16 20.87 -29.71 9.06
CA TRP A 16 21.15 -28.28 9.11
C TRP A 16 20.93 -27.72 10.53
N LEU A 17 19.83 -28.07 11.19
CA LEU A 17 19.53 -27.65 12.56
C LEU A 17 20.55 -28.19 13.58
N GLU A 18 21.02 -29.43 13.40
CA GLU A 18 22.07 -30.01 14.25
C GLU A 18 23.36 -29.18 14.18
N LYS A 19 23.75 -28.74 12.98
CA LYS A 19 24.91 -27.87 12.80
C LYS A 19 24.73 -26.53 13.52
N VAL A 20 23.56 -25.91 13.43
CA VAL A 20 23.25 -24.64 14.10
C VAL A 20 23.31 -24.80 15.62
N LEU A 21 22.70 -25.84 16.18
CA LEU A 21 22.73 -26.12 17.62
C LEU A 21 24.16 -26.30 18.14
N LYS A 22 25.02 -26.99 17.36
CA LYS A 22 26.45 -27.14 17.68
C LYS A 22 27.16 -25.78 17.73
N ASP A 23 26.86 -24.89 16.79
CA ASP A 23 27.46 -23.56 16.71
C ASP A 23 26.93 -22.60 17.79
N LEU A 24 25.72 -22.84 18.29
CA LEU A 24 25.13 -22.09 19.40
C LEU A 24 25.76 -22.40 20.76
N LYS A 25 26.64 -23.41 20.86
CA LYS A 25 27.41 -23.76 22.06
C LYS A 25 26.53 -23.88 23.33
N GLY A 26 25.37 -24.51 23.19
CA GLY A 26 24.43 -24.73 24.29
C GLY A 26 23.41 -23.61 24.52
N ARG A 27 23.40 -22.55 23.70
CA ARG A 27 22.27 -21.61 23.67
C ARG A 27 21.08 -22.25 22.95
N PRO A 28 19.83 -22.02 23.42
CA PRO A 28 18.64 -22.52 22.75
C PRO A 28 18.49 -21.89 21.35
N LEU A 29 17.86 -22.61 20.43
CA LEU A 29 17.65 -22.14 19.06
C LEU A 29 16.73 -20.91 19.05
N GLU A 30 15.75 -20.92 19.95
CA GLU A 30 14.75 -19.88 20.18
C GLU A 30 15.41 -18.54 20.59
N ALA A 31 16.65 -18.57 21.10
CA ALA A 31 17.40 -17.34 21.37
C ALA A 31 17.76 -16.56 20.09
N LEU A 32 17.56 -17.14 18.91
CA LEU A 32 17.73 -16.49 17.62
C LEU A 32 16.42 -15.97 17.03
N ASP A 33 15.28 -16.25 17.67
CA ASP A 33 13.98 -15.83 17.16
C ASP A 33 13.83 -14.31 17.21
N TRP A 34 13.16 -13.78 16.20
CA TRP A 34 12.82 -12.37 16.10
C TRP A 34 11.47 -12.16 16.78
N HIS A 35 11.46 -11.39 17.86
CA HIS A 35 10.24 -10.97 18.53
C HIS A 35 9.78 -9.62 17.95
N ILE A 36 8.67 -9.65 17.21
CA ILE A 36 8.05 -8.49 16.57
C ILE A 36 6.84 -8.08 17.40
N GLY A 37 7.04 -7.06 18.24
CA GLY A 37 6.04 -6.67 19.24
C GLY A 37 5.80 -7.78 20.27
N GLU A 38 4.62 -7.80 20.88
CA GLU A 38 4.30 -8.72 21.97
C GLU A 38 3.80 -10.10 21.50
N GLN A 39 3.32 -10.19 20.25
CA GLN A 39 2.51 -11.33 19.80
C GLN A 39 3.13 -12.13 18.65
N LEU A 40 4.14 -11.60 17.98
CA LEU A 40 4.75 -12.26 16.82
C LEU A 40 6.17 -12.69 17.16
N THR A 41 6.42 -13.98 16.97
CA THR A 41 7.76 -14.58 17.04
C THR A 41 8.03 -15.22 15.69
N GLN A 42 9.15 -14.86 15.07
CA GLN A 42 9.56 -15.36 13.77
C GLN A 42 10.91 -16.05 13.89
N SER A 43 10.97 -17.31 13.48
CA SER A 43 12.25 -18.01 13.31
C SER A 43 13.08 -17.30 12.23
N PRO A 44 14.40 -17.10 12.43
CA PRO A 44 15.27 -16.53 11.42
C PRO A 44 15.57 -17.50 10.27
N PHE A 45 15.01 -18.70 10.32
CA PHE A 45 15.27 -19.79 9.38
C PHE A 45 13.99 -20.28 8.74
N ALA A 46 14.12 -20.64 7.47
CA ALA A 46 13.06 -21.02 6.58
C ALA A 46 13.55 -22.21 5.74
N HIS A 47 12.81 -23.32 5.74
CA HIS A 47 13.15 -24.51 4.95
C HIS A 47 11.94 -24.94 4.10
N PRO A 48 12.12 -25.50 2.90
CA PRO A 48 11.01 -26.02 2.10
C PRO A 48 10.06 -26.96 2.86
N ASP A 49 10.62 -27.83 3.72
CA ASP A 49 9.86 -28.72 4.62
C ASP A 49 8.92 -27.98 5.60
N ASP A 50 9.11 -26.68 5.84
CA ASP A 50 8.21 -25.86 6.68
C ASP A 50 6.91 -25.48 5.97
N TRP A 51 6.93 -25.49 4.63
CA TRP A 51 5.79 -25.16 3.78
C TRP A 51 5.53 -26.30 2.79
N PRO A 52 4.95 -27.43 3.25
CA PRO A 52 4.58 -28.54 2.37
C PRO A 52 3.64 -28.08 1.25
N GLU A 53 2.80 -27.08 1.54
CA GLU A 53 2.02 -26.34 0.57
C GLU A 53 2.37 -24.85 0.72
N PRO A 54 3.23 -24.29 -0.16
CA PRO A 54 3.55 -22.87 -0.10
C PRO A 54 2.27 -22.07 -0.35
N PRO A 55 2.03 -20.98 0.41
CA PRO A 55 0.87 -20.14 0.16
C PRO A 55 0.93 -19.59 -1.26
N PRO A 56 -0.22 -19.43 -1.94
CA PRO A 56 -0.24 -18.78 -3.23
C PRO A 56 0.34 -17.36 -3.10
N PRO A 57 1.01 -16.84 -4.14
CA PRO A 57 1.48 -15.47 -4.11
C PRO A 57 0.29 -14.53 -3.85
N LEU A 58 0.52 -13.46 -3.09
CA LEU A 58 -0.49 -12.40 -2.88
C LEU A 58 -0.85 -11.63 -4.16
N LEU A 59 -0.15 -11.91 -5.26
CA LEU A 59 -0.36 -11.27 -6.54
C LEU A 59 -1.43 -12.08 -7.30
N ASN A 60 -2.53 -11.42 -7.68
CA ASN A 60 -3.61 -11.95 -8.53
C ASN A 60 -3.13 -12.21 -9.97
N ASP A 61 -2.07 -13.00 -10.17
CA ASP A 61 -1.46 -13.31 -11.47
C ASP A 61 -1.09 -12.07 -12.31
N ALA A 62 -0.89 -10.92 -11.66
CA ALA A 62 -0.59 -9.67 -12.35
C ALA A 62 0.80 -9.75 -13.00
N PRO A 63 0.92 -9.57 -14.33
CA PRO A 63 2.20 -9.72 -15.04
C PRO A 63 3.19 -8.59 -14.73
N ALA A 64 2.69 -7.48 -14.19
CA ALA A 64 3.46 -6.31 -13.83
C ALA A 64 2.80 -5.54 -12.68
N ASN A 65 3.63 -4.74 -12.04
CA ASN A 65 3.25 -3.81 -10.99
C ASN A 65 2.79 -2.48 -11.60
N ASN A 66 1.47 -2.22 -11.58
CA ASN A 66 0.88 -0.96 -12.03
C ASN A 66 0.44 -0.11 -10.83
N TRP A 67 1.36 0.15 -9.90
CA TRP A 67 1.06 0.94 -8.72
C TRP A 67 0.85 2.41 -9.06
N LEU A 68 -0.10 3.03 -8.37
CA LEU A 68 -0.31 4.48 -8.44
C LEU A 68 0.70 5.19 -7.56
N LYS A 69 1.22 6.32 -8.04
CA LYS A 69 1.99 7.26 -7.22
C LYS A 69 1.02 8.11 -6.41
N GLY A 70 0.50 7.51 -5.34
CA GLY A 70 -0.48 8.11 -4.46
C GLY A 70 0.13 9.08 -3.46
N VAL A 71 -0.48 10.24 -3.31
CA VAL A 71 -0.13 11.22 -2.28
C VAL A 71 -1.35 11.53 -1.43
N HIS A 72 -1.17 11.47 -0.12
CA HIS A 72 -2.16 11.86 0.87
C HIS A 72 -2.01 13.35 1.20
N LEU A 73 -3.10 14.10 1.11
CA LEU A 73 -3.14 15.55 1.23
C LEU A 73 -4.21 15.97 2.25
N SER A 74 -3.80 16.70 3.28
CA SER A 74 -4.73 17.28 4.27
C SER A 74 -5.46 18.48 3.68
N VAL A 75 -6.79 18.50 3.78
CA VAL A 75 -7.66 19.58 3.33
C VAL A 75 -8.21 20.32 4.54
N GLU A 76 -7.49 21.38 4.92
CA GLU A 76 -7.98 22.39 5.88
C GLU A 76 -8.62 23.57 5.16
N ASP A 77 -8.02 23.99 4.03
CA ASP A 77 -8.51 25.01 3.11
C ASP A 77 -8.45 24.48 1.66
N PRO A 78 -9.58 24.45 0.92
CA PRO A 78 -9.61 23.96 -0.46
C PRO A 78 -8.68 24.70 -1.43
N VAL A 79 -8.41 25.99 -1.22
CA VAL A 79 -7.53 26.77 -2.12
C VAL A 79 -6.07 26.36 -1.94
N ALA A 80 -5.60 26.30 -0.69
CA ALA A 80 -4.27 25.78 -0.37
C ALA A 80 -4.11 24.33 -0.84
N ALA A 81 -5.14 23.50 -0.64
CA ALA A 81 -5.15 22.11 -1.08
C ALA A 81 -5.07 21.98 -2.62
N ASN A 82 -5.77 22.82 -3.39
CA ASN A 82 -5.65 22.85 -4.85
C ASN A 82 -4.23 23.20 -5.31
N THR A 83 -3.62 24.22 -4.69
CA THR A 83 -2.25 24.64 -5.01
C THR A 83 -1.26 23.49 -4.81
N MET A 84 -1.39 22.79 -3.67
CA MET A 84 -0.56 21.64 -3.37
C MET A 84 -0.85 20.46 -4.31
N ALA A 85 -2.11 20.20 -4.64
CA ALA A 85 -2.50 19.15 -5.57
C ALA A 85 -1.86 19.36 -6.95
N LEU A 86 -1.93 20.57 -7.51
CA LEU A 86 -1.27 20.90 -8.78
C LEU A 86 0.24 20.66 -8.71
N TYR A 87 0.90 21.16 -7.66
CA TYR A 87 2.32 20.92 -7.44
C TYR A 87 2.65 19.42 -7.44
N LEU A 88 1.89 18.61 -6.71
CA LEU A 88 2.12 17.16 -6.63
C LEU A 88 1.94 16.47 -7.99
N LEU A 89 0.91 16.86 -8.75
CA LEU A 89 0.64 16.31 -10.09
C LEU A 89 1.74 16.68 -11.08
N GLU A 90 2.22 17.93 -11.05
CA GLU A 90 3.36 18.37 -11.87
C GLU A 90 4.67 17.64 -11.51
N HIS A 91 4.77 17.10 -10.29
CA HIS A 91 5.91 16.31 -9.81
C HIS A 91 5.66 14.80 -9.89
N GLY A 92 4.63 14.39 -10.63
CA GLY A 92 4.41 13.00 -11.02
C GLY A 92 3.52 12.19 -10.09
N ALA A 93 2.78 12.80 -9.17
CA ALA A 93 1.67 12.10 -8.53
C ALA A 93 0.63 11.67 -9.60
N THR A 94 0.06 10.49 -9.43
CA THR A 94 -1.01 9.97 -10.32
C THR A 94 -2.29 9.64 -9.56
N ALA A 95 -2.24 9.71 -8.23
CA ALA A 95 -3.40 9.56 -7.37
C ALA A 95 -3.31 10.53 -6.19
N LEU A 96 -4.43 11.15 -5.83
CA LEU A 96 -4.52 12.07 -4.69
C LEU A 96 -5.60 11.56 -3.73
N SER A 97 -5.25 11.42 -2.45
CA SER A 97 -6.21 11.22 -1.36
C SER A 97 -6.39 12.54 -0.62
N PHE A 98 -7.60 13.09 -0.66
CA PHE A 98 -7.97 14.33 0.00
C PHE A 98 -8.60 14.04 1.36
N ASP A 99 -7.88 14.35 2.42
CA ASP A 99 -8.25 14.11 3.82
C ASP A 99 -8.80 15.39 4.45
N PHE A 100 -10.12 15.48 4.52
CA PHE A 100 -10.83 16.64 5.03
C PHE A 100 -10.81 16.67 6.56
N LYS A 101 -10.25 17.75 7.11
CA LYS A 101 -10.22 17.96 8.57
C LYS A 101 -11.48 18.62 9.11
N ASN A 102 -12.26 19.25 8.23
CA ASN A 102 -13.46 19.99 8.56
C ASN A 102 -14.60 19.61 7.63
N ALA A 103 -15.80 20.12 7.92
CA ALA A 103 -16.95 19.99 7.04
C ALA A 103 -16.63 20.54 5.63
N PRO A 104 -16.85 19.76 4.56
CA PRO A 104 -16.64 20.24 3.20
C PRO A 104 -17.72 21.26 2.82
N ASP A 105 -17.29 22.40 2.27
CA ASP A 105 -18.17 23.36 1.62
C ASP A 105 -18.88 22.71 0.40
N PRO A 106 -20.19 22.91 0.15
CA PRO A 106 -20.85 22.33 -1.04
C PRO A 106 -20.20 22.64 -2.39
N HIS A 107 -19.39 23.71 -2.47
CA HIS A 107 -18.64 24.07 -3.67
C HIS A 107 -17.15 23.71 -3.60
N PHE A 108 -16.71 22.94 -2.60
CA PHE A 108 -15.30 22.58 -2.41
C PHE A 108 -14.69 22.00 -3.69
N ALA A 109 -15.44 21.18 -4.43
CA ALA A 109 -14.96 20.49 -5.62
C ALA A 109 -14.64 21.46 -6.77
N ASP A 110 -15.42 22.54 -6.93
CA ASP A 110 -15.11 23.58 -7.94
C ASP A 110 -13.75 24.25 -7.65
N THR A 111 -13.41 24.46 -6.37
CA THR A 111 -12.15 25.06 -5.93
C THR A 111 -11.00 24.05 -5.97
N LEU A 112 -11.20 22.87 -5.38
CA LEU A 112 -10.18 21.85 -5.19
C LEU A 112 -9.68 21.31 -6.54
N PHE A 113 -10.57 21.19 -7.52
CA PHE A 113 -10.25 20.71 -8.87
C PHE A 113 -10.07 21.84 -9.89
N GLN A 114 -9.84 23.08 -9.44
CA GLN A 114 -9.50 24.15 -10.37
C GLN A 114 -8.21 23.79 -11.12
N ASN A 115 -8.29 23.76 -12.45
CA ASN A 115 -7.21 23.33 -13.35
C ASN A 115 -6.75 21.87 -13.19
N ILE A 116 -7.56 21.03 -12.52
CA ILE A 116 -7.31 19.58 -12.41
C ILE A 116 -8.47 18.86 -13.09
N ASN A 117 -8.16 18.02 -14.08
CA ASN A 117 -9.16 17.14 -14.69
C ASN A 117 -9.22 15.83 -13.88
N PRO A 118 -10.32 15.53 -13.18
CA PRO A 118 -10.45 14.30 -12.40
C PRO A 118 -10.41 13.04 -13.27
N GLU A 119 -10.74 13.10 -14.57
CA GLU A 119 -10.64 11.93 -15.47
C GLU A 119 -9.18 11.48 -15.74
N TRP A 120 -8.20 12.28 -15.36
CA TRP A 120 -6.77 12.01 -15.61
C TRP A 120 -6.02 11.51 -14.38
N ILE A 121 -6.67 11.51 -13.21
CA ILE A 121 -6.05 11.18 -11.93
C ILE A 121 -6.96 10.25 -11.13
N TYR A 122 -6.38 9.41 -10.30
CA TYR A 122 -7.17 8.69 -9.30
C TYR A 122 -7.43 9.61 -8.11
N THR A 123 -8.68 9.69 -7.70
CA THR A 123 -9.10 10.58 -6.62
C THR A 123 -9.72 9.77 -5.50
N HIS A 124 -9.25 9.98 -4.29
CA HIS A 124 -9.80 9.41 -3.06
C HIS A 124 -10.19 10.54 -2.12
N PHE A 125 -11.23 10.30 -1.32
CA PHE A 125 -11.71 11.24 -0.31
C PHE A 125 -11.82 10.57 1.04
N GLU A 126 -11.27 11.21 2.05
CA GLU A 126 -11.44 10.87 3.44
C GLU A 126 -12.18 12.03 4.10
N PHE A 127 -13.42 11.77 4.50
CA PHE A 127 -14.28 12.75 5.19
C PHE A 127 -14.48 12.32 6.64
N PRO A 128 -14.70 13.28 7.57
CA PRO A 128 -15.27 12.94 8.87
C PRO A 128 -16.60 12.19 8.68
N PRO A 129 -16.90 11.17 9.50
CA PRO A 129 -18.03 10.25 9.26
C PRO A 129 -19.38 10.96 9.03
N GLU A 130 -19.64 12.04 9.76
CA GLU A 130 -20.87 12.84 9.67
C GLU A 130 -21.02 13.61 8.35
N PHE A 131 -19.94 13.82 7.60
CA PHE A 131 -19.93 14.57 6.34
C PHE A 131 -19.77 13.71 5.10
N TYR A 132 -19.60 12.39 5.26
CA TYR A 132 -19.34 11.48 4.14
C TYR A 132 -20.38 11.61 3.01
N GLN A 133 -21.68 11.58 3.33
CA GLN A 133 -22.74 11.68 2.32
C GLN A 133 -22.74 13.05 1.63
N THR A 134 -22.58 14.14 2.39
CA THR A 134 -22.57 15.50 1.86
C THR A 134 -21.35 15.73 0.95
N GLY A 135 -20.17 15.28 1.38
CA GLY A 135 -18.93 15.40 0.62
C GLY A 135 -18.97 14.63 -0.70
N ILE A 136 -19.42 13.36 -0.66
CA ILE A 136 -19.58 12.55 -1.88
C ILE A 136 -20.64 13.14 -2.80
N LYS A 137 -21.77 13.62 -2.26
CA LYS A 137 -22.81 14.28 -3.07
C LYS A 137 -22.26 15.53 -3.77
N ALA A 138 -21.53 16.39 -3.05
CA ALA A 138 -20.95 17.59 -3.63
C ALA A 138 -19.94 17.27 -4.75
N PHE A 139 -19.13 16.22 -4.60
CA PHE A 139 -18.25 15.76 -5.67
C PHE A 139 -19.02 15.20 -6.87
N ALA A 140 -20.04 14.37 -6.65
CA ALA A 140 -20.87 13.82 -7.72
C ALA A 140 -21.61 14.93 -8.49
N ASP A 141 -22.16 15.92 -7.78
CA ASP A 141 -22.80 17.10 -8.36
C ASP A 141 -21.80 17.89 -9.23
N PHE A 142 -20.54 18.01 -8.80
CA PHE A 142 -19.47 18.63 -9.58
C PHE A 142 -19.17 17.86 -10.88
N ILE A 143 -19.02 16.52 -10.82
CA ILE A 143 -18.81 15.67 -11.99
C ILE A 143 -19.92 15.88 -13.03
N LEU A 144 -21.18 15.83 -12.59
CA LEU A 144 -22.35 16.03 -13.45
C LEU A 144 -22.41 17.45 -14.01
N LYS A 145 -22.18 18.47 -13.18
CA LYS A 145 -22.19 19.90 -13.56
C LYS A 145 -21.11 20.23 -14.59
N LYS A 146 -19.93 19.62 -14.48
CA LYS A 146 -18.80 19.83 -15.41
C LYS A 146 -18.83 18.91 -16.63
N HIS A 147 -19.81 18.01 -16.72
CA HIS A 147 -19.96 17.02 -17.79
C HIS A 147 -18.76 16.06 -17.91
N TYR A 148 -18.13 15.72 -16.78
CA TYR A 148 -17.17 14.62 -16.73
C TYR A 148 -17.92 13.28 -16.80
N ASP A 149 -17.26 12.27 -17.36
CA ASP A 149 -17.79 10.91 -17.48
C ASP A 149 -17.76 10.21 -16.11
N PRO A 150 -18.92 9.91 -15.49
CA PRO A 150 -18.96 9.25 -14.17
C PRO A 150 -18.45 7.80 -14.18
N SER A 151 -18.19 7.22 -15.36
CA SER A 151 -17.64 5.87 -15.49
C SER A 151 -16.11 5.83 -15.52
N LYS A 152 -15.46 7.00 -15.53
CA LYS A 152 -14.01 7.18 -15.42
C LYS A 152 -13.62 7.66 -14.03
#